data_AF-A0A8T2SRJ0-F1
#
_entry.id   AF-A0A8T2SRJ0-F1
#
_cell.length_a   1.000
_cell.length_b   1.000
_cell.length_c   1.000
_cell.angle_alpha   90.00
_cell.angle_beta   90.00
_cell.angle_gamma   90.00
#
_symmetry.space_group_name_H-M   'P 1'
#
loop_
_entity.id
_entity.type
_entity.pdbx_description
1 polymer ?
#
loop_
_entity_poly.entity_id
_entity_poly.type
_entity_poly.pdbx_seq_one_letter_code
_entity_poly.pdbx_strand_id
1 'polypeptide(L)'
;KAFQDSIDNFLVERFKDKKITVVAGIEARGFIFGPSIALALAAKFVPLRKPKKLPGEVIFEEYVLEYGTDWLEMHVGAVQEGDRALVVDDLIATGGTLCAAIKLLERAGAKVVECACIIEIPELKGSVACSG
;
A
#
# COMPACT_ATOMS: atom_id res chain seq x y z
N LYS A 1 -12.43 20.42 5.32
CA LYS A 1 -11.28 21.16 4.78
C LYS A 1 -10.00 20.37 5.03
N ALA A 2 -9.46 20.28 6.25
CA ALA A 2 -8.20 19.56 6.52
C ALA A 2 -8.03 18.17 5.84
N PHE A 3 -8.98 17.24 5.95
CA PHE A 3 -8.87 15.93 5.28
C PHE A 3 -8.85 16.04 3.75
N GLN A 4 -9.73 16.85 3.18
CA GLN A 4 -9.77 17.10 1.75
C GLN A 4 -8.48 17.79 1.27
N ASP A 5 -7.97 18.76 2.01
CA ASP A 5 -6.71 19.46 1.69
C ASP A 5 -5.51 18.50 1.74
N SER A 6 -5.49 17.54 2.67
CA SER A 6 -4.46 16.49 2.73
C SER A 6 -4.52 15.55 1.54
N ILE A 7 -5.73 15.17 1.09
CA ILE A 7 -5.89 14.34 -0.11
C ILE A 7 -5.48 15.13 -1.36
N ASP A 8 -6.07 16.31 -1.57
CA ASP A 8 -5.92 17.09 -2.80
C ASP A 8 -4.48 17.61 -2.97
N ASN A 9 -3.92 18.25 -1.93
CA ASN A 9 -2.63 18.95 -2.07
C ASN A 9 -1.41 18.09 -1.73
N PHE A 10 -1.51 17.18 -0.76
CA PHE A 10 -0.35 16.46 -0.25
C PHE A 10 -0.13 15.12 -0.95
N LEU A 11 -1.23 14.45 -1.32
CA LEU A 11 -1.18 13.11 -1.89
C LEU A 11 -1.45 13.15 -3.40
N VAL A 12 -2.52 13.77 -3.86
CA VAL A 12 -2.91 13.71 -5.29
C VAL A 12 -1.95 14.45 -6.21
N GLU A 13 -1.61 15.71 -5.91
CA GLU A 13 -0.68 16.49 -6.76
C GLU A 13 0.70 15.83 -6.87
N ARG A 14 1.18 15.14 -5.82
CA ARG A 14 2.45 14.39 -5.86
C ARG A 14 2.43 13.21 -6.85
N PHE A 15 1.28 12.58 -7.06
CA PHE A 15 1.16 11.33 -7.82
C PHE A 15 0.53 11.50 -9.22
N LYS A 16 0.00 12.68 -9.52
CA LYS A 16 -0.72 12.99 -10.77
C LYS A 16 0.06 12.62 -12.03
N ASP A 17 1.34 12.96 -12.09
CA ASP A 17 2.19 12.69 -13.26
C ASP A 17 2.85 11.31 -13.25
N LYS A 18 2.67 10.53 -12.18
CA LYS A 18 3.31 9.21 -11.99
C LYS A 18 2.53 8.07 -12.64
N LYS A 19 1.38 8.36 -13.26
CA LYS A 19 0.51 7.40 -13.96
C LYS A 19 0.13 6.22 -13.07
N ILE A 20 -0.28 6.48 -11.83
CA ILE A 20 -0.74 5.45 -10.91
C ILE A 20 -2.04 4.85 -11.46
N THR A 21 -2.08 3.53 -11.61
CA THR A 21 -3.29 2.80 -12.02
C THR A 21 -3.93 2.04 -10.86
N VAL A 22 -3.17 1.81 -9.77
CA VAL A 22 -3.59 1.07 -8.58
C VAL A 22 -3.19 1.80 -7.32
N VAL A 23 -4.10 1.91 -6.38
CA VAL A 23 -3.78 2.30 -5.00
C VAL A 23 -4.06 1.11 -4.10
N ALA A 24 -3.00 0.54 -3.53
CA ALA A 24 -3.07 -0.58 -2.61
C ALA A 24 -3.04 -0.07 -1.17
N GLY A 25 -4.15 -0.19 -0.43
CA GLY A 25 -4.20 0.20 0.97
C GLY A 25 -3.83 -0.98 1.87
N ILE A 26 -3.09 -0.74 2.95
CA ILE A 26 -2.85 -1.74 4.00
C ILE A 26 -3.91 -1.57 5.09
N GLU A 27 -4.52 -2.68 5.50
CA GLU A 27 -5.57 -2.61 6.51
C GLU A 27 -5.04 -2.22 7.91
N ALA A 28 -5.83 -1.58 8.76
CA ALA A 28 -7.12 -0.95 8.45
C ALA A 28 -6.96 0.55 8.17
N ARG A 29 -5.89 1.18 8.69
CA ARG A 29 -5.75 2.64 8.70
C ARG A 29 -5.32 3.19 7.34
N GLY A 30 -4.58 2.42 6.55
CA GLY A 30 -4.36 2.74 5.14
C GLY A 30 -5.67 2.87 4.34
N PHE A 31 -6.77 2.24 4.77
CA PHE A 31 -8.08 2.36 4.11
C PHE A 31 -8.77 3.70 4.37
N ILE A 32 -8.31 4.49 5.33
CA ILE A 32 -8.86 5.82 5.59
C ILE A 32 -8.50 6.76 4.44
N PHE A 33 -7.32 6.58 3.82
CA PHE A 33 -6.80 7.46 2.76
C PHE A 33 -6.81 6.80 1.39
N GLY A 34 -6.49 5.50 1.30
CA GLY A 34 -6.31 4.77 0.05
C GLY A 34 -7.47 4.92 -0.94
N PRO A 35 -8.73 4.66 -0.57
CA PRO A 35 -9.88 4.80 -1.47
C PRO A 35 -10.07 6.22 -2.00
N SER A 36 -9.86 7.24 -1.15
CA SER A 36 -9.98 8.65 -1.56
C SER A 36 -8.89 9.05 -2.56
N ILE A 37 -7.65 8.58 -2.35
CA ILE A 37 -6.54 8.79 -3.29
C ILE A 37 -6.82 8.06 -4.61
N ALA A 38 -7.29 6.81 -4.55
CA ALA A 38 -7.64 6.02 -5.74
C ALA A 38 -8.67 6.73 -6.60
N LEU A 39 -9.74 7.23 -5.96
CA LEU A 39 -10.80 7.98 -6.62
C LEU A 39 -10.25 9.24 -7.31
N ALA A 40 -9.44 10.03 -6.60
CA ALA A 40 -8.88 11.27 -7.13
C ALA A 40 -7.88 11.06 -8.28
N LEU A 41 -7.16 9.93 -8.28
CA LEU A 41 -6.24 9.55 -9.36
C LEU A 41 -6.91 8.77 -10.50
N ALA A 42 -8.23 8.53 -10.42
CA ALA A 42 -8.96 7.64 -11.34
C ALA A 42 -8.32 6.22 -11.45
N ALA A 43 -7.78 5.74 -10.34
CA ALA A 43 -7.14 4.43 -10.20
C ALA A 43 -8.07 3.44 -9.48
N LYS A 44 -7.80 2.13 -9.63
CA LYS A 44 -8.49 1.11 -8.82
C LYS A 44 -7.95 1.12 -7.39
N PHE A 45 -8.82 0.86 -6.43
CA PHE A 45 -8.42 0.60 -5.05
C PHE A 45 -8.31 -0.92 -4.82
N VAL A 46 -7.21 -1.36 -4.21
CA VAL A 46 -6.97 -2.76 -3.86
C VAL A 46 -6.70 -2.87 -2.35
N PRO A 47 -7.52 -3.61 -1.59
CA PRO A 47 -7.28 -3.83 -0.17
C PRO A 47 -6.24 -4.94 0.05
N LEU A 48 -5.20 -4.63 0.82
CA LEU A 48 -4.27 -5.62 1.38
C LEU A 48 -4.66 -5.87 2.83
N ARG A 49 -4.95 -7.13 3.19
CA ARG A 49 -5.53 -7.47 4.50
C ARG A 49 -4.72 -8.52 5.24
N LYS A 50 -4.90 -8.60 6.54
CA LYS A 50 -4.46 -9.73 7.35
C LYS A 50 -5.23 -11.00 7.00
N PRO A 51 -4.77 -12.15 7.49
CA PRO A 51 -5.25 -13.44 7.03
C PRO A 51 -6.74 -13.64 7.25
N LYS A 52 -7.40 -14.32 6.31
CA LYS A 52 -8.81 -14.77 6.41
C LYS A 52 -9.82 -13.61 6.46
N LYS A 53 -9.46 -12.44 5.92
CA LYS A 53 -10.33 -11.25 5.86
C LYS A 53 -10.91 -10.99 4.47
N LEU A 54 -10.28 -11.52 3.43
CA LEU A 54 -10.76 -11.44 2.06
C LEU A 54 -11.56 -12.70 1.70
N PRO A 55 -12.70 -12.58 1.00
CA PRO A 55 -13.41 -13.75 0.47
C PRO A 55 -12.64 -14.38 -0.71
N GLY A 56 -13.06 -15.56 -1.19
CA GLY A 56 -12.52 -16.14 -2.43
C GLY A 56 -11.02 -16.47 -2.40
N GLU A 57 -10.40 -16.51 -3.57
CA GLU A 57 -9.00 -16.89 -3.75
C GLU A 57 -8.06 -15.69 -3.52
N VAL A 58 -6.97 -15.94 -2.80
CA VAL A 58 -5.97 -14.94 -2.42
C VAL A 58 -4.55 -15.47 -2.64
N ILE A 59 -3.64 -14.55 -2.91
CA ILE A 59 -2.20 -14.74 -2.72
C ILE A 59 -1.76 -14.02 -1.46
N PHE A 60 -0.64 -14.46 -0.88
CA PHE A 60 -0.11 -13.88 0.34
C PHE A 60 1.41 -13.70 0.33
N GLU A 61 1.88 -12.80 1.20
CA GLU A 61 3.29 -12.57 1.51
C GLU A 61 3.49 -12.48 3.02
N GLU A 62 4.41 -13.29 3.54
CA GLU A 62 4.77 -13.31 4.95
C GLU A 62 5.77 -12.20 5.32
N TYR A 63 5.70 -11.73 6.56
CA TYR A 63 6.69 -10.85 7.15
C TYR A 63 6.94 -11.18 8.61
N VAL A 64 8.13 -10.80 9.07
CA VAL A 64 8.61 -11.08 10.42
C VAL A 64 8.23 -9.95 11.35
N LEU A 65 7.74 -10.31 12.53
CA LEU A 65 7.51 -9.43 13.68
C LEU A 65 8.61 -9.63 14.73
N GLU A 66 8.66 -8.76 15.74
CA GLU A 66 9.56 -8.96 16.89
C GLU A 66 9.31 -10.31 17.58
N TYR A 67 8.04 -10.73 17.64
CA TYR A 67 7.62 -12.01 18.19
C TYR A 67 6.72 -12.74 17.20
N GLY A 68 7.31 -13.44 16.24
CA GLY A 68 6.61 -14.34 15.31
C GLY A 68 6.55 -13.83 13.88
N THR A 69 5.58 -14.35 13.12
CA THR A 69 5.33 -13.98 11.73
C THR A 69 3.86 -13.66 11.53
N ASP A 70 3.57 -12.81 10.57
CA ASP A 70 2.22 -12.50 10.10
C ASP A 70 2.27 -12.39 8.56
N TRP A 71 1.13 -12.30 7.89
CA TRP A 71 1.11 -12.17 6.43
C TRP A 71 0.01 -11.23 5.92
N LEU A 72 0.25 -10.67 4.74
CA LEU A 72 -0.73 -9.89 3.99
C LEU A 72 -1.32 -10.74 2.87
N GLU A 73 -2.62 -10.61 2.66
CA GLU A 73 -3.41 -11.24 1.61
C GLU A 73 -3.92 -10.19 0.62
N MET A 74 -3.96 -10.60 -0.65
CA MET A 74 -4.57 -9.86 -1.75
C MET A 74 -5.31 -10.84 -2.66
N HIS A 75 -6.47 -10.44 -3.20
CA HIS A 75 -7.19 -11.27 -4.16
C HIS A 75 -6.35 -11.57 -5.41
N VAL A 76 -6.45 -12.81 -5.91
CA VAL A 76 -5.92 -13.18 -7.22
C VAL A 76 -6.55 -12.29 -8.30
N GLY A 77 -5.72 -11.72 -9.17
CA GLY A 77 -6.18 -10.84 -10.25
C GLY A 77 -6.58 -9.43 -9.84
N ALA A 78 -6.40 -9.04 -8.56
CA ALA A 78 -6.62 -7.66 -8.12
C ALA A 78 -5.73 -6.65 -8.86
N VAL A 79 -4.53 -7.09 -9.22
CA VAL A 79 -3.57 -6.37 -10.07
C VAL A 79 -3.21 -7.20 -11.29
N GLN A 80 -2.71 -6.53 -12.33
CA GLN A 80 -2.33 -7.10 -13.61
C GLN A 80 -0.92 -6.64 -14.00
N GLU A 81 -0.31 -7.35 -14.95
CA GLU A 81 0.99 -6.97 -15.48
C GLU A 81 0.97 -5.54 -16.05
N GLY A 82 1.96 -4.74 -15.64
CA GLY A 82 2.09 -3.35 -16.08
C GLY A 82 1.29 -2.34 -15.24
N ASP A 83 0.50 -2.79 -14.27
CA ASP A 83 -0.12 -1.91 -13.28
C ASP A 83 0.96 -1.10 -12.55
N ARG A 84 0.66 0.16 -12.25
CA ARG A 84 1.54 1.07 -11.52
C ARG A 84 0.91 1.35 -10.16
N ALA A 85 1.46 0.72 -9.14
CA ALA A 85 0.87 0.70 -7.81
C ALA A 85 1.47 1.75 -6.87
N LEU A 86 0.60 2.43 -6.14
CA LEU A 86 0.92 3.22 -4.97
C LEU A 86 0.47 2.45 -3.73
N VAL A 87 1.39 2.15 -2.81
CA VAL A 87 1.04 1.54 -1.52
C VAL A 87 0.73 2.64 -0.51
N VAL A 88 -0.35 2.51 0.25
CA VAL A 88 -0.79 3.53 1.22
C VAL A 88 -0.99 2.91 2.59
N ASP A 89 -0.37 3.52 3.60
CA ASP A 89 -0.61 3.23 5.01
C ASP A 89 -0.57 4.51 5.84
N ASP A 90 -1.01 4.44 7.10
CA ASP A 90 -0.97 5.62 7.97
C ASP A 90 0.42 5.86 8.57
N LEU A 91 1.13 4.79 8.92
CA LEU A 91 2.40 4.87 9.64
C LEU A 91 3.41 3.82 9.16
N ILE A 92 4.66 4.24 8.98
CA ILE A 92 5.79 3.35 8.79
C ILE A 92 6.63 3.25 10.08
N ALA A 93 6.75 2.03 10.60
CA ALA A 93 7.61 1.68 11.73
C ALA A 93 8.90 0.99 11.24
N THR A 94 8.98 -0.33 11.34
CA THR A 94 10.13 -1.12 10.86
C THR A 94 10.13 -1.36 9.34
N GLY A 95 9.02 -1.06 8.65
CA GLY A 95 8.86 -1.26 7.22
C GLY A 95 8.42 -2.68 6.80
N GLY A 96 8.40 -3.66 7.70
CA GLY A 96 8.11 -5.06 7.35
C GLY A 96 6.80 -5.27 6.58
N THR A 97 5.72 -4.62 7.01
CA THR A 97 4.40 -4.72 6.37
C THR A 97 4.39 -4.07 4.97
N LEU A 98 5.06 -2.93 4.79
CA LEU A 98 5.19 -2.28 3.48
C LEU A 98 6.03 -3.10 2.52
N CYS A 99 7.15 -3.65 3.00
CA CYS A 99 7.99 -4.52 2.21
C CYS A 99 7.24 -5.81 1.78
N ALA A 100 6.38 -6.38 2.63
CA ALA A 100 5.50 -7.47 2.23
C ALA A 100 4.46 -7.04 1.18
N ALA A 101 3.85 -5.87 1.35
CA ALA A 101 2.91 -5.31 0.36
C ALA A 101 3.58 -5.11 -1.01
N ILE A 102 4.82 -4.61 -1.03
CA ILE A 102 5.60 -4.42 -2.26
C ILE A 102 5.78 -5.76 -2.98
N LYS A 103 6.37 -6.74 -2.27
CA LYS A 103 6.61 -8.08 -2.83
C LYS A 103 5.34 -8.75 -3.32
N LEU A 104 4.24 -8.61 -2.58
CA LEU A 104 2.95 -9.19 -2.95
C LEU A 104 2.41 -8.62 -4.27
N LEU A 105 2.52 -7.30 -4.44
CA LEU A 105 2.11 -6.60 -5.66
C LEU A 105 3.03 -6.93 -6.85
N GLU A 106 4.34 -6.95 -6.64
CA GLU A 106 5.33 -7.26 -7.68
C GLU A 106 5.23 -8.71 -8.16
N ARG A 107 5.03 -9.67 -7.25
CA ARG A 107 4.75 -11.07 -7.61
C ARG A 107 3.48 -11.24 -8.43
N ALA A 108 2.53 -10.31 -8.30
CA ALA A 108 1.31 -10.27 -9.08
C ALA A 108 1.43 -9.46 -10.39
N GLY A 109 2.63 -8.97 -10.71
CA GLY A 109 2.94 -8.28 -11.97
C GLY A 109 2.80 -6.75 -11.93
N ALA A 110 2.43 -6.16 -10.79
CA ALA A 110 2.37 -4.71 -10.66
C ALA A 110 3.77 -4.12 -10.38
N LYS A 111 4.05 -2.97 -10.98
CA LYS A 111 5.21 -2.15 -10.62
C LYS A 111 4.83 -1.22 -9.48
N VAL A 112 5.44 -1.41 -8.31
CA VAL A 112 5.27 -0.46 -7.21
C VAL A 112 6.06 0.80 -7.53
N VAL A 113 5.36 1.94 -7.60
CA VAL A 113 5.96 3.24 -7.89
C VAL A 113 6.48 3.89 -6.62
N GLU A 114 5.71 3.79 -5.53
CA GLU A 114 6.06 4.38 -4.24
C GLU A 114 5.19 3.79 -3.11
N CYS A 115 5.65 3.99 -1.87
CA CYS A 115 4.84 3.85 -0.67
C CYS A 115 4.59 5.24 -0.06
N ALA A 116 3.33 5.58 0.19
CA ALA A 116 2.93 6.81 0.85
C ALA A 116 2.45 6.50 2.27
N CYS A 117 3.17 7.02 3.25
CA CYS A 117 2.78 7.01 4.67
C CYS A 117 2.63 8.44 5.17
N ILE A 118 1.65 8.66 6.04
CA ILE A 118 1.42 9.99 6.63
C ILE A 118 2.44 10.26 7.73
N ILE A 119 2.80 9.24 8.50
CA ILE A 119 3.72 9.33 9.63
C ILE A 119 4.87 8.34 9.41
N GLU A 120 6.08 8.81 9.65
CA GLU A 120 7.27 7.97 9.75
C GLU A 120 7.83 8.05 11.18
N ILE A 121 8.31 6.91 11.71
CA ILE A 121 9.09 6.84 12.95
C ILE A 121 10.57 6.74 12.56
N PRO A 122 11.34 7.86 12.53
CA PRO A 122 12.68 7.88 11.97
C PRO A 122 13.66 6.94 12.67
N GLU A 123 13.47 6.70 13.98
CA GLU A 123 14.32 5.86 14.81
C GLU A 123 14.31 4.39 14.37
N LEU A 124 13.23 3.96 13.69
CA LEU A 124 13.05 2.58 13.25
C LEU A 124 13.50 2.34 11.80
N LYS A 125 13.94 3.40 11.09
CA LYS A 125 14.53 3.34 9.73
C LYS A 125 13.71 2.56 8.69
N GLY A 126 12.38 2.53 8.84
CA GLY A 126 11.52 1.74 7.96
C GLY A 126 11.56 2.15 6.49
N SER A 127 11.73 3.45 6.20
CA SER A 127 11.81 3.95 4.82
C SER A 127 13.02 3.41 4.07
N VAL A 128 14.16 3.30 4.77
CA VAL A 128 15.42 2.75 4.23
C VAL A 128 15.30 1.25 3.98
N ALA A 129 14.54 0.52 4.80
CA ALA A 129 14.36 -0.91 4.65
C ALA A 129 13.61 -1.30 3.37
N CYS A 130 12.74 -0.42 2.86
CA CYS A 130 11.93 -0.69 1.67
C CYS A 130 12.32 0.13 0.43
N SER A 131 13.42 0.90 0.47
CA SER A 131 13.91 1.73 -0.65
C SER A 131 14.87 0.99 -1.62
N GLY A 132 14.67 -0.31 -1.80
CA GLY A 132 15.47 -1.16 -2.70
C GLY A 132 14.98 -1.13 -4.14
#